data_AF-A0A7C9N4A7-F1
#
_entry.id   AF-A0A7C9N4A7-F1
#
_cell.length_a   1.000
_cell.length_b   1.000
_cell.length_c   1.000
_cell.angle_alpha   90.00
_cell.angle_beta   90.00
_cell.angle_gamma   90.00
#
_symmetry.space_group_name_H-M   'P 1'
#
loop_
_entity.id
_entity.type
_entity.pdbx_description
1 polymer ?
#
loop_
_entity_poly.entity_id
_entity_poly.type
_entity_poly.pdbx_seq_one_letter_code
_entity_poly.pdbx_strand_id
1 'polypeptide(L)'
;MTKSYLLYKCGAASRTPLVVFSADNVDEAREAPTWLKRKHPDMPGLLLEPGEFFEIIEKDVCDPREWEAAVAVIGVTTPAE
;
A
#
# COMPACT_ATOMS: atom_id res chain seq x y z
N MET A 1 -4.03 7.02 -18.16
CA MET A 1 -3.85 5.56 -18.29
C MET A 1 -3.82 5.05 -16.88
N THR A 2 -4.71 4.13 -16.54
CA THR A 2 -4.77 3.56 -15.20
C THR A 2 -3.52 2.70 -14.95
N LYS A 3 -2.82 2.98 -13.85
CA LYS A 3 -1.63 2.27 -13.41
C LYS A 3 -1.88 1.57 -12.08
N SER A 4 -1.09 0.54 -11.79
CA SER A 4 -1.15 -0.17 -10.52
C SER A 4 -0.11 0.34 -9.54
N TYR A 5 -0.50 0.47 -8.28
CA TYR A 5 0.33 0.95 -7.19
C TYR A 5 0.24 0.02 -5.99
N LEU A 6 1.33 -0.06 -5.23
CA LEU A 6 1.38 -0.69 -3.91
C LEU A 6 1.46 0.38 -2.83
N LEU A 7 0.62 0.24 -1.81
CA LEU A 7 0.72 1.01 -0.57
C LEU A 7 1.52 0.21 0.45
N TYR A 8 2.58 0.80 0.98
CA TYR A 8 3.36 0.29 2.09
C TYR A 8 3.17 1.14 3.33
N LYS A 9 3.22 0.49 4.48
CA LYS A 9 3.51 1.13 5.76
C LYS A 9 4.99 0.95 6.06
N CYS A 10 5.72 2.05 6.11
CA CYS A 10 7.14 2.10 6.40
C CYS A 10 7.36 2.60 7.83
N GLY A 11 8.28 1.96 8.55
CA GLY A 11 8.78 2.37 9.86
C GLY A 11 10.30 2.28 9.91
N ALA A 12 10.89 2.53 11.08
CA ALA A 12 12.35 2.64 11.25
C ALA A 12 13.15 1.41 10.74
N ALA A 13 12.55 0.22 10.75
CA ALA A 13 13.18 -1.01 10.25
C ALA A 13 12.21 -1.95 9.52
N SER A 14 10.99 -1.48 9.21
CA SER A 14 9.92 -2.29 8.64
C SER A 14 9.34 -1.64 7.40
N ARG A 15 8.98 -2.47 6.42
CA ARG A 15 8.30 -2.05 5.21
C ARG A 15 7.24 -3.10 4.87
N THR A 16 6.03 -2.84 5.33
CA THR A 16 4.93 -3.80 5.26
C THR A 16 3.99 -3.43 4.12
N PRO A 17 3.82 -4.29 3.11
CA PRO A 17 2.84 -4.06 2.06
C PRO A 17 1.42 -4.17 2.65
N LEU A 18 0.57 -3.19 2.36
CA LEU A 18 -0.80 -3.13 2.87
C LEU A 18 -1.82 -3.54 1.82
N VAL A 19 -1.76 -2.92 0.64
CA VAL A 19 -2.76 -3.13 -0.42
C VAL A 19 -2.19 -2.78 -1.79
N VAL A 20 -2.71 -3.44 -2.81
CA VAL A 20 -2.50 -3.09 -4.22
C VAL A 20 -3.75 -2.44 -4.76
N PHE A 21 -3.61 -1.34 -5.49
CA PHE A 21 -4.75 -0.60 -6.05
C PHE A 21 -4.37 0.04 -7.38
N SER A 22 -5.36 0.58 -8.07
CA SER A 22 -5.19 1.22 -9.37
C SER A 22 -5.57 2.70 -9.29
N ALA A 23 -4.82 3.57 -9.95
CA ALA A 23 -5.10 5.01 -10.06
C ALA A 23 -4.64 5.54 -11.42
N ASP A 24 -5.19 6.66 -11.88
CA ASP A 24 -4.82 7.26 -13.17
C ASP A 24 -3.47 7.98 -13.15
N ASN A 25 -3.03 8.44 -11.98
CA ASN A 25 -1.75 9.11 -11.76
C ASN A 25 -1.27 8.99 -10.31
N VAL A 26 -0.04 9.43 -10.06
CA VAL A 26 0.59 9.35 -8.73
C VAL A 26 -0.05 10.29 -7.71
N ASP A 27 -0.61 11.42 -8.13
CA ASP A 27 -1.27 12.37 -7.24
C ASP A 27 -2.56 11.77 -6.66
N GLU A 28 -3.37 11.14 -7.50
CA GLU A 28 -4.54 10.36 -7.07
C GLU A 28 -4.13 9.20 -6.17
N ALA A 29 -3.05 8.49 -6.52
CA ALA A 29 -2.56 7.40 -5.70
C ALA A 29 -2.18 7.87 -4.28
N ARG A 30 -1.58 9.06 -4.13
CA ARG A 30 -1.24 9.67 -2.84
C ARG A 30 -2.45 10.01 -1.97
N GLU A 31 -3.63 10.18 -2.56
CA GLU A 31 -4.85 10.39 -1.80
C GLU A 31 -5.43 9.08 -1.23
N ALA A 32 -5.11 7.92 -1.83
CA ALA A 32 -5.59 6.61 -1.40
C ALA A 32 -5.39 6.32 0.11
N PRO A 33 -4.21 6.53 0.74
CA PRO A 33 -4.05 6.29 2.17
C PRO A 33 -4.95 7.19 3.04
N THR A 34 -5.19 8.44 2.61
CA THR A 34 -6.09 9.35 3.32
C THR A 34 -7.53 8.86 3.23
N TRP A 35 -7.95 8.40 2.05
CA TRP A 35 -9.30 7.85 1.84
C TRP A 35 -9.51 6.55 2.59
N LEU A 36 -8.54 5.64 2.54
CA LEU A 36 -8.55 4.36 3.25
C LEU A 36 -8.67 4.58 4.76
N LYS A 37 -7.88 5.49 5.34
CA LYS A 37 -7.99 5.87 6.76
C LYS A 37 -9.39 6.37 7.14
N ARG A 38 -10.02 7.17 6.28
CA ARG A 38 -11.38 7.69 6.53
C ARG A 38 -12.46 6.60 6.44
N LYS A 39 -12.29 5.63 5.55
CA LYS A 39 -13.29 4.58 5.29
C LYS A 39 -13.14 3.37 6.22
N HIS A 40 -11.92 3.08 6.65
CA HIS A 40 -11.59 1.95 7.51
C HIS A 40 -10.74 2.43 8.70
N PRO A 41 -11.31 3.28 9.60
CA PRO A 41 -10.57 3.81 10.73
C PRO A 41 -10.09 2.71 11.70
N ASP A 42 -10.80 1.58 11.74
CA ASP A 42 -10.48 0.42 12.59
C ASP A 42 -9.39 -0.50 12.03
N MET A 43 -8.86 -0.23 10.82
CA MET A 43 -7.81 -1.07 10.25
C MET A 43 -6.45 -0.70 10.88
N PRO A 44 -5.84 -1.56 11.73
CA PRO A 44 -4.63 -1.22 12.46
C PRO A 44 -3.44 -0.96 11.53
N GLY A 45 -3.42 -1.59 10.35
CA GLY A 45 -2.40 -1.35 9.32
C GLY A 45 -2.42 0.07 8.74
N LEU A 46 -3.53 0.80 8.89
CA LEU A 46 -3.65 2.19 8.45
C LEU A 46 -3.31 3.20 9.56
N LEU A 47 -3.08 2.77 10.79
CA LEU A 47 -2.62 3.65 11.87
C LEU A 47 -1.10 3.83 11.75
N LEU A 48 -0.61 5.06 11.86
CA LEU A 48 0.82 5.37 11.85
C LEU A 48 1.24 5.75 13.27
N GLU A 49 2.19 5.01 13.81
CA GLU A 49 2.93 5.34 15.02
C GLU A 49 3.96 6.44 14.74
N PRO A 50 4.53 7.08 15.78
CA PRO A 50 5.59 8.06 15.60
C PRO A 50 6.78 7.51 14.79
N GLY A 51 7.11 8.17 13.68
CA GLY A 51 8.18 7.75 12.77
C GLY A 51 7.74 6.81 11.66
N GLU A 52 6.47 6.42 11.61
CA GLU A 52 5.91 5.65 10.50
C GLU A 52 5.29 6.57 9.44
N PHE A 53 5.37 6.13 8.17
CA PHE A 53 4.80 6.84 7.03
C PHE A 53 4.28 5.86 5.98
N PHE A 54 3.47 6.36 5.07
CA PHE A 54 3.05 5.58 3.90
C PHE A 54 3.95 5.85 2.72
N GLU A 55 4.30 4.78 2.02
CA GLU A 55 5.02 4.84 0.75
C GLU A 55 4.17 4.23 -0.34
N ILE A 56 4.19 4.85 -1.52
CA ILE A 56 3.47 4.39 -2.70
C ILE A 56 4.46 4.11 -3.80
N ILE A 57 4.40 2.91 -4.35
CA ILE A 57 5.23 2.49 -5.47
C ILE A 57 4.37 2.10 -6.65
N GLU A 58 4.66 2.69 -7.81
CA GLU A 58 4.08 2.32 -9.10
C GLU A 58 4.67 0.99 -9.60
N LYS A 59 3.84 0.12 -10.17
CA LYS A 59 4.26 -1.19 -10.67
C LYS A 59 5.40 -1.12 -11.68
N ASP A 60 5.33 -0.18 -12.62
CA ASP A 60 6.31 -0.08 -13.72
C ASP A 60 7.70 0.40 -13.26
N VAL A 61 7.81 0.97 -12.06
CA VAL A 61 9.11 1.40 -11.48
C VAL A 61 9.61 0.46 -10.38
N CYS A 62 8.79 -0.50 -9.96
CA CYS A 62 9.15 -1.48 -8.95
C CYS A 62 9.91 -2.65 -9.59
N ASP A 63 10.88 -3.23 -8.88
CA ASP A 63 11.44 -4.51 -9.32
C ASP A 63 10.32 -5.56 -9.36
N PRO A 64 10.18 -6.34 -10.45
CA PRO A 64 9.10 -7.32 -10.59
C PRO A 64 9.08 -8.33 -9.44
N ARG A 65 10.24 -8.75 -8.92
CA ARG A 65 10.32 -9.72 -7.83
C ARG A 65 9.86 -9.11 -6.51
N GLU A 66 10.21 -7.85 -6.26
CA GLU A 66 9.73 -7.12 -5.09
C GLU A 66 8.21 -6.93 -5.14
N TRP A 67 7.68 -6.59 -6.32
CA TRP A 67 6.25 -6.46 -6.54
C TRP A 67 5.50 -7.77 -6.26
N GLU A 68 5.95 -8.88 -6.85
CA GLU A 68 5.33 -10.19 -6.66
C GLU A 68 5.39 -10.64 -5.19
N ALA A 69 6.53 -10.44 -4.52
CA ALA A 69 6.66 -10.75 -3.10
C ALA A 69 5.68 -9.94 -2.24
N ALA A 70 5.53 -8.65 -2.51
CA ALA A 70 4.61 -7.79 -1.78
C ALA A 70 3.14 -8.16 -2.00
N VAL A 71 2.76 -8.45 -3.24
CA VAL A 71 1.40 -8.92 -3.57
C VAL A 71 1.12 -10.27 -2.91
N ALA A 72 2.10 -11.18 -2.86
CA ALA A 72 1.96 -12.46 -2.17
C ALA A 72 1.70 -12.27 -0.66
N VAL A 73 2.41 -11.34 0.00
CA VAL A 73 2.16 -11.03 1.42
C VAL A 73 0.75 -10.49 1.63
N ILE A 74 0.28 -9.58 0.77
CA ILE A 74 -1.10 -9.05 0.85
C ILE A 74 -2.14 -10.17 0.65
N GLY A 75 -1.92 -11.05 -0.33
CA GLY A 75 -2.80 -12.18 -0.63
C GLY A 75 -2.85 -13.24 0.48
N VAL A 76 -1.78 -13.40 1.27
CA VAL A 76 -1.78 -14.26 2.47
C VAL A 76 -2.56 -13.61 3.63
N THR A 77 -2.65 -12.28 3.66
CA THR A 77 -3.28 -11.53 4.76
C THR A 77 -4.77 -11.24 4.51
N THR A 78 -5.30 -11.61 3.35
CA THR A 78 -6.71 -11.45 3.00
C THR A 78 -7.37 -12.84 3.00
N PRO A 79 -8.15 -13.23 4.03
CA PRO A 79 -9.01 -14.39 3.89
C PRO A 79 -10.00 -14.11 2.76
N ALA A 80 -10.10 -15.04 1.82
CA ALA A 80 -11.17 -15.03 0.84
C ALA A 80 -12.52 -15.08 1.58
N GLU A 81 -13.37 -14.09 1.32
CA GLU A 81 -14.81 -14.12 1.64
C GLU A 81 -15.60 -14.45 0.37
#